data_AF-A0A545TRN0-F1
#
_entry.id   AF-A0A545TRN0-F1
#
_cell.length_a   1.000
_cell.length_b   1.000
_cell.length_c   1.000
_cell.angle_alpha   90.00
_cell.angle_beta   90.00
_cell.angle_gamma   90.00
#
_symmetry.space_group_name_H-M   'P 1'
#
loop_
_entity.id
_entity.type
_entity.pdbx_description
1 polymer ?
#
loop_
_entity_poly.entity_id
_entity_poly.type
_entity_poly.pdbx_seq_one_letter_code
_entity_poly.pdbx_strand_id
1 'polypeptide(L)' 'MPDVPNLAGEGAIYITKQLKAFRSGERTHQQMSIIAQGLSDEDIANLAAYYAAIKVTVEIPE' A
#
# COMPACT_ATOMS: atom_id res chain seq x y z
N MET A 1 -14.16 -2.86 6.95
CA MET A 1 -13.01 -2.68 7.86
C MET A 1 -12.62 -1.21 7.79
N PRO A 2 -13.09 -0.37 8.73
CA PRO A 2 -12.84 1.08 8.67
C PRO A 2 -11.34 1.42 8.77
N ASP A 3 -10.53 0.55 9.37
CA ASP A 3 -9.10 0.79 9.62
C ASP A 3 -8.17 0.31 8.48
N VAL A 4 -8.72 -0.32 7.44
CA VAL A 4 -7.94 -0.80 6.29
C VAL A 4 -8.24 0.08 5.08
N PRO A 5 -7.25 0.84 4.58
CA PRO A 5 -7.47 1.71 3.44
C PRO A 5 -7.63 0.92 2.14
N ASN A 6 -8.32 1.51 1.17
CA ASN A 6 -8.28 1.03 -0.20
C ASN A 6 -6.91 1.35 -0.82
N LEU A 7 -6.29 0.38 -1.48
CA LEU A 7 -5.01 0.53 -2.19
C LEU A 7 -5.16 0.54 -3.71
N ALA A 8 -6.32 0.17 -4.23
CA ALA A 8 -6.56 0.12 -5.67
C ALA A 8 -6.47 1.52 -6.28
N GLY A 9 -5.61 1.67 -7.28
CA GLY A 9 -5.38 2.95 -7.96
C GLY A 9 -4.50 3.93 -7.20
N GLU A 10 -4.00 3.56 -6.01
CA GLU A 10 -3.04 4.37 -5.28
C GLU A 10 -1.69 4.41 -6.00
N GLY A 11 -1.01 5.56 -5.96
CA GLY A 11 0.22 5.77 -6.71
C GLY A 11 1.35 4.85 -6.25
N ALA A 12 2.09 4.25 -7.20
CA ALA A 12 3.19 3.33 -6.88
C ALA A 12 4.23 3.95 -5.94
N ILE A 13 4.60 5.22 -6.16
CA ILE A 13 5.53 5.96 -5.30
C ILE A 13 5.01 6.03 -3.85
N TYR A 14 3.71 6.26 -3.67
CA TYR A 14 3.11 6.34 -2.35
C TYR A 14 3.14 4.97 -1.66
N ILE A 15 2.69 3.92 -2.34
CA ILE A 15 2.67 2.56 -1.78
C ILE A 15 4.09 2.10 -1.40
N THR A 16 5.08 2.31 -2.28
CA THR A 16 6.49 2.01 -1.98
C THR A 16 6.97 2.74 -0.72
N LYS A 17 6.70 4.06 -0.62
CA LYS A 17 7.10 4.85 0.55
C LYS A 17 6.46 4.32 1.82
N GLN A 18 5.15 4.03 1.80
CA GLN A 18 4.45 3.56 2.99
C GLN A 18 4.94 2.18 3.44
N LEU A 19 5.12 1.23 2.53
CA LEU A 19 5.64 -0.10 2.86
C LEU A 19 7.06 -0.03 3.42
N LYS A 20 7.93 0.83 2.87
CA LYS A 20 9.28 1.06 3.42
C LYS A 20 9.24 1.76 4.78
N ALA A 21 8.33 2.71 4.99
CA ALA A 21 8.14 3.36 6.28
C ALA A 21 7.66 2.36 7.35
N PHE A 22 6.75 1.43 7.00
CA PHE A 22 6.32 0.36 7.89
C PHE A 22 7.45 -0.63 8.20
N ARG A 23 8.26 -1.00 7.20
CA ARG A 23 9.38 -1.93 7.35
C ARG A 23 10.52 -1.35 8.19
N SER A 24 10.80 -0.07 8.05
CA SER A 24 11.86 0.64 8.81
C SER A 24 11.41 1.06 10.21
N GLY A 25 10.10 1.11 10.47
CA GLY A 25 9.53 1.58 11.73
C GLY A 25 9.28 3.09 11.79
N GLU A 26 9.56 3.85 10.73
CA GLU A 26 9.18 5.27 10.62
C GLU A 26 7.66 5.47 10.69
N ARG A 27 6.91 4.50 10.14
CA ARG A 27 5.46 4.39 10.31
C ARG A 27 5.14 3.11 11.07
N THR A 28 4.26 3.18 12.06
CA THR A 28 3.88 2.03 12.88
C THR A 28 2.38 1.74 12.78
N HIS A 29 2.05 0.46 12.64
CA HIS A 29 0.68 -0.05 12.74
C HIS A 29 0.73 -1.55 13.07
N GLN A 30 -0.10 -2.01 14.00
CA GLN A 30 -0.01 -3.36 14.60
C GLN A 30 0.11 -4.48 13.55
N GLN A 31 -0.63 -4.38 12.45
CA GLN A 31 -0.62 -5.40 11.39
C GLN A 31 0.38 -5.09 10.28
N MET A 32 0.43 -3.83 9.79
CA MET A 32 1.26 -3.49 8.62
C MET A 32 2.74 -3.50 8.95
N SER A 33 3.14 -3.20 10.18
CA SER A 33 4.54 -3.30 10.60
C SER A 33 5.04 -4.76 10.55
N ILE A 34 4.20 -5.74 10.93
CA ILE A 34 4.56 -7.17 10.85
C ILE A 34 4.62 -7.63 9.39
N ILE A 35 3.62 -7.24 8.58
CA ILE A 35 3.57 -7.59 7.16
C ILE A 35 4.79 -7.04 6.42
N ALA A 36 5.11 -5.75 6.61
CA ALA A 36 6.17 -5.08 5.87
C ALA A 36 7.58 -5.60 6.21
N GLN A 37 7.79 -6.18 7.41
CA GLN A 37 9.06 -6.80 7.78
C GLN A 37 9.43 -8.00 6.90
N GLY A 38 8.44 -8.73 6.38
CA GLY A 38 8.66 -9.90 5.52
C GLY A 38 8.88 -9.56 4.05
N LEU A 39 8.77 -8.28 3.64
CA LEU A 39 8.84 -7.88 2.23
C LEU A 39 10.25 -7.46 1.84
N SER A 40 10.75 -8.04 0.74
CA SER A 40 11.97 -7.56 0.08
C SER A 40 11.70 -6.23 -0.64
N ASP A 41 12.76 -5.54 -1.08
CA ASP A 41 12.61 -4.35 -1.93
C ASP A 41 11.91 -4.66 -3.26
N GLU A 42 12.14 -5.86 -3.81
CA GLU A 42 11.49 -6.32 -5.03
C GLU A 42 9.98 -6.55 -4.81
N ASP A 43 9.60 -7.19 -3.70
CA ASP A 43 8.19 -7.38 -3.35
C ASP A 43 7.46 -6.05 -3.20
N ILE A 44 8.09 -5.07 -2.52
CA ILE A 44 7.51 -3.74 -2.35
C ILE A 44 7.31 -3.05 -3.70
N ALA A 45 8.28 -3.16 -4.62
CA ALA A 45 8.16 -2.59 -5.96
C ALA A 45 7.04 -3.27 -6.77
N ASN A 46 6.96 -4.60 -6.71
CA ASN A 46 5.94 -5.38 -7.41
C ASN A 46 4.53 -5.08 -6.88
N LEU A 47 4.35 -5.02 -5.56
CA LEU A 47 3.06 -4.66 -4.93
C LEU A 47 2.65 -3.25 -5.30
N ALA A 48 3.58 -2.29 -5.25
CA ALA A 48 3.31 -0.91 -5.62
C ALA A 48 2.89 -0.78 -7.09
N ALA A 49 3.58 -1.48 -8.00
CA ALA A 49 3.23 -1.50 -9.42
C ALA A 49 1.86 -2.15 -9.65
N TYR A 50 1.57 -3.26 -8.97
CA TYR A 50 0.30 -3.97 -9.09
C TYR A 50 -0.89 -3.10 -8.68
N TYR A 51 -0.86 -2.54 -7.47
CA TYR A 51 -1.99 -1.74 -6.97
C TYR A 51 -2.19 -0.44 -7.75
N ALA A 52 -1.10 0.19 -8.21
CA ALA A 52 -1.16 1.39 -9.05
C ALA A 52 -1.73 1.13 -10.45
N ALA A 53 -1.64 -0.11 -10.95
CA ALA A 53 -2.22 -0.49 -12.23
C ALA A 53 -3.74 -0.68 -12.17
N ILE A 54 -4.33 -0.75 -10.97
CA ILE A 54 -5.78 -0.93 -10.82
C ILE A 54 -6.49 0.37 -11.19
N LYS A 55 -7.37 0.30 -12.19
CA LYS A 55 -8.22 1.41 -12.61
C LYS A 55 -9.49 1.42 -11.76
N VAL A 56 -9.70 2.51 -11.03
CA VAL A 56 -10.91 2.74 -10.24
C VAL A 56 -11.83 3.66 -11.02
N THR A 57 -13.05 3.20 -11.26
CA THR A 57 -14.15 4.01 -11.81
C THR A 57 -15.07 4.40 -10.67
N VAL A 58 -15.35 5.69 -10.54
CA VAL A 58 -16.31 6.20 -9.54
C VAL A 58 -17.59 6.58 -10.26
N GLU A 59 -18.71 6.00 -9.84
CA GLU A 59 -20.05 6.43 -10.24
C GLU A 59 -20.59 7.38 -9.18
N ILE A 60 -21.01 8.57 -9.59
CA ILE A 60 -21.60 9.55 -8.69
C ILE A 60 -23.09 9.19 -8.53
N PRO A 61 -23.58 8.95 -7.30
CA PRO A 61 -25.01 8.73 -7.07
C PRO A 61 -25.80 10.02 -7.40
N GLU A 62 -26.94 9.87 -8.08
CA GLU A 62 -27.89 10.96 -8.38
C GLU A 62 -28.50 11.59 -7.12
#